data_AF-A0A7J0FEF6-F1
#
_entry.id   AF-A0A7J0FEF6-F1
#
_cell.length_a   1.000
_cell.length_b   1.000
_cell.length_c   1.000
_cell.angle_alpha   90.00
_cell.angle_beta   90.00
_cell.angle_gamma   90.00
#
_symmetry.space_group_name_H-M   'P 1'
#
loop_
_entity.id
_entity.type
_entity.pdbx_description
1 polymer ?
#
loop_
_entity_poly.entity_id
_entity_poly.type
_entity_poly.pdbx_seq_one_letter_code
_entity_poly.pdbx_strand_id
1 'polypeptide(L)'
;MNPPKPTSRFIFLTLTLLLFLFLFISLIPSGATTVDNDEDDLKGIEELIALDEEVEGEEGSQHTKPSEAEVLSKAQRIVIELNIDNTQTVIDQNEFVLVLGYAPWCVRSAELMPQFAEAATALRDLKSGVVMAKIDAERHPKAAANLGIKGFPTLLLFANGSSHAYSGGFTS
;
A
#
# COMPACT_ATOMS: atom_id res chain seq x y z
N MET A 1 -36.35 -18.15 -44.32
CA MET A 1 -36.03 -17.44 -43.06
C MET A 1 -34.94 -16.41 -43.35
N ASN A 2 -35.19 -15.12 -43.13
CA ASN A 2 -34.16 -14.08 -43.22
C ASN A 2 -33.51 -13.90 -41.85
N PRO A 3 -32.16 -13.82 -41.77
CA PRO A 3 -31.48 -13.67 -40.48
C PRO A 3 -31.81 -12.31 -39.84
N PRO A 4 -31.89 -12.24 -38.50
CA PRO A 4 -32.18 -11.00 -37.79
C PRO A 4 -31.05 -10.00 -38.03
N LYS A 5 -31.41 -8.78 -38.45
CA LYS A 5 -30.42 -7.71 -38.70
C LYS A 5 -29.79 -7.26 -37.37
N PRO A 6 -28.45 -7.22 -37.27
CA PRO A 6 -27.76 -6.83 -36.06
C PRO A 6 -28.11 -5.39 -35.70
N THR A 7 -28.51 -5.17 -34.44
CA THR A 7 -28.87 -3.83 -33.97
C THR A 7 -27.60 -3.00 -33.75
N SER A 8 -27.65 -1.73 -34.15
CA SER A 8 -26.51 -0.81 -34.24
C SER A 8 -25.64 -0.78 -32.96
N ARG A 9 -26.25 -0.96 -31.78
CA ARG A 9 -25.55 -0.99 -30.49
C ARG A 9 -24.60 -2.18 -30.32
N PHE A 10 -24.93 -3.34 -30.89
CA PHE A 10 -24.03 -4.50 -30.86
C PHE A 10 -22.82 -4.29 -31.78
N ILE A 11 -23.02 -3.66 -32.94
CA ILE A 11 -21.93 -3.38 -33.88
C ILE A 11 -20.90 -2.43 -33.25
N PHE A 12 -21.37 -1.36 -32.61
CA PHE A 12 -20.48 -0.42 -31.91
C PHE A 12 -19.71 -1.09 -30.76
N LEU A 13 -20.37 -1.93 -29.95
CA LEU A 13 -19.72 -2.62 -28.84
C LEU A 13 -18.66 -3.64 -29.32
N THR A 14 -18.94 -4.35 -30.40
CA THR A 14 -17.97 -5.28 -31.01
C THR A 14 -16.80 -4.55 -31.65
N LEU A 15 -17.03 -3.40 -32.28
CA LEU A 15 -15.98 -2.61 -32.92
C LEU A 15 -15.03 -2.01 -31.86
N THR A 16 -15.59 -1.50 -30.76
CA THR A 16 -14.78 -0.96 -29.65
C THR A 16 -13.98 -2.04 -28.94
N LEU A 17 -14.56 -3.24 -28.73
CA LEU A 17 -13.88 -4.38 -28.12
C LEU A 17 -12.71 -4.86 -28.99
N LEU A 18 -12.92 -4.95 -30.31
CA LEU A 18 -11.90 -5.42 -31.26
C LEU A 18 -10.77 -4.40 -31.40
N LEU A 19 -11.08 -3.10 -31.39
CA LEU A 19 -10.09 -2.02 -31.42
C LEU A 19 -9.24 -2.00 -30.14
N PHE A 20 -9.84 -2.27 -28.98
CA PHE A 20 -9.11 -2.40 -27.72
C PHE A 20 -8.21 -3.64 -27.70
N LEU A 21 -8.70 -4.78 -28.20
CA LEU A 21 -7.94 -6.03 -28.30
C LEU A 21 -6.74 -5.89 -29.26
N PHE A 22 -6.89 -5.14 -30.35
CA PHE A 22 -5.79 -4.84 -31.27
C PHE A 22 -4.72 -3.94 -30.62
N LEU A 23 -5.13 -2.98 -29.80
CA LEU A 23 -4.22 -2.05 -29.11
C LEU A 23 -3.38 -2.76 -28.04
N PHE A 24 -3.91 -3.82 -27.42
CA PHE A 24 -3.17 -4.68 -26.48
C PHE A 24 -2.18 -5.64 -27.16
N ILE A 25 -2.46 -6.08 -28.39
CA ILE A 25 -1.54 -6.98 -29.13
C ILE A 25 -0.27 -6.25 -29.59
N SER A 26 -0.34 -4.93 -29.80
CA SER A 26 0.83 -4.12 -30.20
C SER A 26 1.78 -3.77 -29.05
N LEU A 27 1.50 -4.16 -27.81
CA LEU A 27 2.36 -3.90 -26.63
C LEU A 27 3.03 -5.20 -26.12
N ILE A 28 3.62 -5.97 -27.03
CA ILE A 28 4.53 -7.06 -26.68
C ILE A 28 5.92 -6.65 -27.20
N PRO A 29 6.91 -6.38 -26.34
CA PRO A 29 8.28 -6.22 -26.78
C PRO A 29 8.83 -7.59 -27.21
N SER A 30 9.27 -7.68 -28.47
CA SER A 30 10.04 -8.81 -28.97
C SER A 30 11.37 -8.91 -28.23
N GLY A 31 11.52 -9.96 -27.42
CA GLY A 31 12.79 -10.36 -26.82
C GLY A 31 12.80 -11.88 -26.65
N ALA A 32 13.29 -12.59 -27.66
CA ALA A 32 13.42 -14.04 -27.68
C ALA A 32 14.80 -14.49 -27.17
N THR A 33 14.81 -15.53 -26.31
CA THR A 33 15.76 -16.68 -26.16
C THR A 33 17.28 -16.42 -26.22
N THR A 34 18.14 -16.97 -25.35
CA THR A 34 18.43 -18.41 -25.17
C THR A 34 19.08 -18.74 -23.81
N VAL A 35 18.94 -20.02 -23.43
CA VAL A 35 19.67 -20.78 -22.39
C VAL A 35 21.14 -20.96 -22.83
N ASP A 36 22.10 -20.94 -21.90
CA ASP A 36 23.15 -21.97 -21.79
C ASP A 36 23.94 -21.84 -20.47
N ASN A 37 24.46 -22.99 -20.09
CA ASN A 37 25.01 -23.48 -18.83
C ASN A 37 26.48 -23.02 -18.62
N ASP A 38 26.94 -22.92 -17.36
CA ASP A 38 28.16 -23.58 -16.81
C ASP A 38 28.81 -22.82 -15.64
N GLU A 39 29.40 -23.62 -14.76
CA GLU A 39 29.88 -23.38 -13.40
C GLU A 39 31.12 -22.45 -13.27
N ASP A 40 31.22 -21.86 -12.07
CA ASP A 40 32.43 -21.56 -11.31
C ASP A 40 33.71 -21.12 -12.06
N ASP A 41 33.99 -19.81 -12.03
CA ASP A 41 35.36 -19.36 -11.73
C ASP A 41 35.35 -18.01 -11.02
N LEU A 42 35.47 -18.11 -9.70
CA LEU A 42 35.75 -17.04 -8.75
C LEU A 42 37.17 -16.52 -8.97
N LYS A 43 37.34 -15.22 -9.29
CA LYS A 43 38.45 -14.35 -8.83
C LYS A 43 38.38 -12.98 -9.52
N GLY A 44 38.35 -11.90 -8.73
CA GLY A 44 38.61 -10.55 -9.26
C GLY A 44 37.82 -9.40 -8.63
N ILE A 45 37.05 -9.63 -7.56
CA ILE A 45 36.24 -8.60 -6.88
C ILE A 45 37.00 -7.79 -5.81
N GLU A 46 38.32 -7.68 -5.86
CA GLU A 46 39.07 -6.89 -4.85
C GLU A 46 39.95 -5.76 -5.37
N GLU A 47 40.07 -5.49 -6.68
CA GLU A 47 41.14 -4.55 -7.13
C GLU A 47 40.71 -3.28 -7.87
N LEU A 48 39.43 -2.98 -8.11
CA LEU A 48 39.06 -1.78 -8.90
C LEU A 48 38.16 -0.75 -8.18
N ILE A 49 38.20 -0.70 -6.84
CA ILE A 49 37.61 0.37 -6.00
C ILE A 49 38.61 1.50 -5.70
N ALA A 50 39.77 1.53 -6.36
CA ALA A 50 40.68 2.65 -6.23
C ALA A 50 41.21 3.03 -7.61
N LEU A 51 40.60 4.03 -8.24
CA LEU A 51 41.23 5.32 -8.51
C LEU A 51 40.25 6.18 -9.31
N ASP A 52 40.13 7.41 -8.84
CA ASP A 52 39.28 8.49 -9.31
C ASP A 52 39.45 8.79 -10.81
N GLU A 53 38.42 9.40 -11.39
CA GLU A 53 38.42 10.23 -12.60
C GLU A 53 37.92 9.64 -13.94
N GLU A 54 36.85 10.30 -14.41
CA GLU A 54 36.27 10.38 -15.77
C GLU A 54 35.53 9.19 -16.39
N VAL A 55 34.18 9.23 -16.27
CA VAL A 55 33.33 8.95 -17.43
C VAL A 55 32.18 9.97 -17.47
N GLU A 56 32.24 10.86 -18.46
CA GLU A 56 31.11 11.65 -18.94
C GLU A 56 30.02 10.75 -19.54
N GLY A 57 28.76 11.20 -19.44
CA GLY A 57 27.76 10.93 -20.48
C GLY A 57 26.72 9.86 -20.20
N GLU A 58 25.64 10.29 -19.52
CA GLU A 58 24.22 10.00 -19.73
C GLU A 58 23.76 8.71 -20.44
N GLU A 59 22.86 7.96 -19.78
CA GLU A 59 21.50 7.72 -20.29
C GLU A 59 20.54 7.36 -19.14
N GLY A 60 19.42 8.09 -19.06
CA GLY A 60 18.54 8.15 -17.91
C GLY A 60 17.55 6.99 -17.79
N SER A 61 17.52 6.40 -16.60
CA SER A 61 16.33 5.75 -16.05
C SER A 61 16.07 6.40 -14.69
N GLN A 62 15.10 7.31 -14.63
CA GLN A 62 14.70 7.97 -13.40
C GLN A 62 13.99 6.97 -12.48
N HIS A 63 14.78 6.24 -11.68
CA HIS A 63 14.33 5.74 -10.40
C HIS A 63 14.30 6.91 -9.42
N THR A 64 13.31 7.79 -9.55
CA THR A 64 13.04 8.79 -8.52
C THR A 64 12.53 8.03 -7.31
N LYS A 65 13.43 7.68 -6.38
CA LYS A 65 13.08 7.19 -5.06
C LYS A 65 12.06 8.21 -4.50
N PRO A 66 10.78 7.83 -4.30
CA PRO A 66 9.77 8.78 -3.87
C PRO A 66 10.23 9.41 -2.56
N SER A 67 10.08 10.73 -2.46
CA SER A 67 10.44 11.43 -1.24
C SER A 67 9.70 10.80 -0.07
N GLU A 68 10.35 10.68 1.08
CA GLU A 68 9.77 10.10 2.29
C GLU A 68 8.43 10.77 2.63
N ALA A 69 8.33 12.09 2.42
CA ALA A 69 7.10 12.86 2.57
C ALA A 69 5.96 12.39 1.66
N GLU A 70 6.24 12.04 0.40
CA GLU A 70 5.22 11.57 -0.53
C GLU A 70 4.74 10.16 -0.18
N VAL A 71 5.66 9.26 0.20
CA VAL A 71 5.32 7.92 0.68
C VAL A 71 4.45 8.00 1.93
N LEU A 72 4.82 8.84 2.90
CA LEU A 72 4.05 9.09 4.12
C LEU A 72 2.65 9.65 3.80
N SER A 73 2.55 10.61 2.89
CA SER A 73 1.26 11.20 2.51
C SER A 73 0.31 10.17 1.88
N LYS A 74 0.85 9.28 1.02
CA LYS A 74 0.08 8.20 0.41
C LYS A 74 -0.31 7.15 1.44
N ALA A 75 0.62 6.80 2.33
CA ALA A 75 0.41 5.85 3.42
C ALA A 75 -0.68 6.32 4.39
N GLN A 76 -0.70 7.61 4.72
CA GLN A 76 -1.76 8.22 5.53
C GLN A 76 -3.15 8.13 4.90
N ARG A 77 -3.24 8.07 3.56
CA ARG A 77 -4.53 7.86 2.86
C ARG A 77 -5.03 6.42 2.92
N ILE A 78 -4.17 5.45 3.26
CA ILE A 78 -4.55 4.04 3.42
C ILE A 78 -5.22 3.82 4.77
N VAL A 79 -4.78 4.56 5.79
CA VAL A 79 -5.29 4.44 7.15
C VAL A 79 -6.66 5.12 7.24
N ILE A 80 -7.68 4.35 7.62
CA ILE A 80 -9.05 4.85 7.74
C ILE A 80 -9.15 5.75 8.98
N GLU A 81 -9.72 6.95 8.82
CA GLU A 81 -10.03 7.83 9.94
C GLU A 81 -11.39 7.45 10.55
N LEU A 82 -11.36 7.01 11.80
CA LEU A 82 -12.55 6.68 12.55
C LEU A 82 -13.12 7.91 13.24
N ASN A 83 -14.44 7.94 13.31
CA ASN A 83 -15.23 8.95 13.98
C ASN A 83 -16.46 8.28 14.64
N ILE A 84 -17.31 9.08 15.28
CA ILE A 84 -18.48 8.56 15.98
C ILE A 84 -19.48 7.81 15.08
N ASP A 85 -19.52 8.11 13.78
CA ASP A 85 -20.50 7.58 12.85
C ASP A 85 -20.05 6.28 12.15
N ASN A 86 -18.75 6.12 11.92
CA ASN A 86 -18.21 4.99 11.15
C ASN A 86 -17.51 3.91 11.99
N THR A 87 -17.14 4.21 13.25
CA THR A 87 -16.29 3.32 14.07
C THR A 87 -16.88 1.91 14.16
N GLN A 88 -18.15 1.82 14.55
CA GLN A 88 -18.82 0.53 14.74
C GLN A 88 -18.93 -0.24 13.42
N THR A 89 -19.35 0.45 12.35
CA THR A 89 -19.48 -0.13 11.01
C THR A 89 -18.15 -0.70 10.51
N VAL A 90 -17.05 0.02 10.67
CA VAL A 90 -15.72 -0.45 10.24
C VAL A 90 -15.30 -1.69 11.03
N ILE A 91 -15.55 -1.73 12.34
CA ILE A 91 -15.19 -2.88 13.18
C ILE A 91 -16.03 -4.12 12.85
N ASP A 92 -17.33 -3.95 12.61
CA ASP A 92 -18.25 -5.07 12.39
C ASP A 92 -18.15 -5.65 10.96
N GLN A 93 -17.75 -4.84 9.97
CA GLN A 93 -17.67 -5.26 8.57
C GLN A 93 -16.34 -5.95 8.20
N ASN A 94 -15.35 -5.94 9.09
CA ASN A 94 -14.01 -6.44 8.80
C ASN A 94 -13.58 -7.48 9.84
N GLU A 95 -12.99 -8.58 9.39
CA GLU A 95 -12.54 -9.66 10.28
C GLU A 95 -11.43 -9.18 11.22
N PHE A 96 -10.47 -8.41 10.69
CA PHE A 96 -9.36 -7.87 11.46
C PHE A 96 -9.25 -6.35 11.26
N VAL A 97 -9.31 -5.59 12.35
CA VAL A 97 -9.09 -4.14 12.34
C VAL A 97 -8.07 -3.76 13.40
N LEU A 98 -6.96 -3.15 13.00
CA LEU A 98 -6.01 -2.55 13.93
C LEU A 98 -6.30 -1.05 14.05
N VAL A 99 -6.69 -0.62 15.24
CA VAL A 99 -7.06 0.76 15.55
C VAL A 99 -5.96 1.44 16.37
N LEU A 100 -5.47 2.58 15.87
CA LEU A 100 -4.59 3.50 16.60
C LEU A 100 -5.41 4.63 17.24
N GLY A 101 -5.56 4.59 18.55
CA GLY A 101 -6.02 5.72 19.35
C GLY A 101 -4.90 6.70 19.63
N TYR A 102 -5.07 7.96 19.21
CA TYR A 102 -4.05 9.00 19.37
C TYR A 102 -4.64 10.33 19.84
N ALA A 103 -3.75 11.23 20.27
CA ALA A 103 -4.04 12.65 20.48
C ALA A 103 -2.98 13.52 19.75
N PRO A 104 -3.37 14.65 19.14
CA PRO A 104 -2.49 15.45 18.29
C PRO A 104 -1.34 16.13 19.03
N TRP A 105 -1.47 16.37 20.35
CA TRP A 105 -0.42 16.97 21.18
C TRP A 105 0.54 15.94 21.81
N CYS A 106 0.28 14.64 21.64
CA CYS A 106 1.11 13.59 22.22
C CYS A 106 2.32 13.30 21.31
N VAL A 107 3.53 13.65 21.76
CA VAL A 107 4.78 13.45 20.99
C VAL A 107 4.95 12.00 20.53
N ARG A 108 4.81 11.02 21.45
CA ARG A 108 4.89 9.59 21.11
C ARG A 108 3.85 9.15 20.08
N SER A 109 2.67 9.78 20.07
CA SER A 109 1.66 9.50 19.05
C SER A 109 2.09 10.03 17.68
N ALA A 110 2.67 11.23 17.63
CA ALA A 110 3.19 11.82 16.40
C ALA A 110 4.35 11.00 15.82
N GLU A 111 5.23 10.47 16.66
CA GLU A 111 6.33 9.57 16.27
C GLU A 111 5.82 8.23 15.72
N LEU A 112 4.73 7.69 16.26
CA LEU A 112 4.17 6.40 15.83
C LEU A 112 3.37 6.48 14.53
N MET A 113 2.67 7.59 14.27
CA MET A 113 1.86 7.79 13.07
C MET A 113 2.57 7.44 11.73
N PRO A 114 3.82 7.88 11.46
CA PRO A 114 4.51 7.53 10.23
C PRO A 114 4.75 6.03 10.10
N GLN A 115 5.24 5.38 11.15
CA GLN A 115 5.48 3.93 11.16
C GLN A 115 4.17 3.13 10.99
N PHE A 116 3.09 3.60 11.62
CA PHE A 116 1.77 2.99 11.47
C PHE A 116 1.25 3.07 10.04
N ALA A 117 1.49 4.21 9.37
CA ALA A 117 1.14 4.40 7.96
C ALA A 117 2.00 3.51 7.03
N GLU A 118 3.31 3.41 7.30
CA GLU A 118 4.21 2.51 6.59
C GLU A 118 3.77 1.04 6.73
N ALA A 119 3.43 0.61 7.95
CA ALA A 119 2.90 -0.72 8.20
C ALA A 119 1.59 -0.96 7.42
N ALA A 120 0.72 0.05 7.33
CA ALA A 120 -0.49 -0.05 6.51
C ALA A 120 -0.20 -0.21 5.02
N THR A 121 0.86 0.45 4.53
CA THR A 121 1.35 0.27 3.16
C THR A 121 1.85 -1.15 2.93
N ALA A 122 2.71 -1.66 3.82
CA ALA A 122 3.24 -3.01 3.72
C ALA A 122 2.14 -4.08 3.78
N LEU A 123 1.17 -3.94 4.69
CA LEU A 123 0.05 -4.88 4.80
C LEU A 123 -0.83 -4.90 3.55
N ARG A 124 -1.09 -3.73 2.96
CA ARG A 124 -1.82 -3.63 1.69
C ARG A 124 -1.06 -4.31 0.56
N ASP A 125 0.25 -4.08 0.46
CA ASP A 125 1.08 -4.62 -0.62
C ASP A 125 1.20 -6.16 -0.51
N LEU A 126 1.17 -6.70 0.72
CA LEU A 126 1.05 -8.14 1.02
C LEU A 126 -0.37 -8.69 0.80
N LYS A 127 -1.34 -7.85 0.41
CA LYS A 127 -2.77 -8.20 0.28
C LYS A 127 -3.36 -8.81 1.56
N SER A 128 -2.90 -8.33 2.71
CA SER A 128 -3.44 -8.73 4.01
C SER A 128 -4.88 -8.26 4.15
N GLY A 129 -5.72 -9.06 4.80
CA GLY A 129 -7.10 -8.71 5.14
C GLY A 129 -7.24 -7.77 6.34
N VAL A 130 -6.12 -7.33 6.93
CA VAL A 130 -6.12 -6.44 8.10
C VAL A 130 -6.41 -5.00 7.66
N VAL A 131 -7.49 -4.43 8.19
CA VAL A 131 -7.83 -3.02 8.03
C VAL A 131 -7.09 -2.19 9.06
N MET A 132 -6.42 -1.14 8.58
CA MET A 132 -5.68 -0.20 9.43
C MET A 132 -6.50 1.07 9.62
N ALA A 133 -6.74 1.44 10.87
CA ALA A 133 -7.57 2.59 11.20
C ALA A 133 -6.96 3.41 12.34
N LYS A 134 -7.30 4.69 12.42
CA LYS A 134 -6.87 5.60 13.50
C LYS A 134 -8.04 6.45 13.99
N ILE A 135 -8.01 6.86 15.25
CA ILE A 135 -9.00 7.75 15.84
C ILE A 135 -8.32 8.85 16.65
N ASP A 136 -8.67 10.10 16.34
CA ASP A 136 -8.39 11.25 17.21
C ASP A 136 -9.35 11.17 18.39
N ALA A 137 -8.85 10.66 19.51
CA ALA A 137 -9.66 10.37 20.69
C ALA A 137 -10.09 11.65 21.44
N GLU A 138 -9.41 12.78 21.23
CA GLU A 138 -9.84 14.06 21.77
C GLU A 138 -10.99 14.65 20.96
N ARG A 139 -10.93 14.51 19.64
CA ARG A 139 -12.01 14.95 18.75
C ARG A 139 -13.24 14.06 18.84
N HIS A 140 -13.05 12.76 19.09
CA HIS A 140 -14.12 11.76 19.16
C HIS A 140 -14.13 10.99 20.49
N PRO A 141 -14.33 11.67 21.64
CA PRO A 141 -14.15 11.07 22.97
C PRO A 141 -15.15 9.96 23.27
N LYS A 142 -16.39 10.06 22.76
CA LYS A 142 -17.41 9.01 22.94
C LYS A 142 -17.02 7.71 22.20
N ALA A 143 -16.58 7.83 20.96
CA ALA A 143 -16.14 6.68 20.17
C ALA A 143 -14.88 6.07 20.79
N ALA A 144 -13.90 6.89 21.19
CA ALA A 144 -12.70 6.41 21.86
C ALA A 144 -13.00 5.69 23.19
N ALA A 145 -13.94 6.21 23.99
CA ALA A 145 -14.39 5.56 25.22
C ALA A 145 -15.06 4.21 24.95
N ASN A 146 -15.91 4.10 23.91
CA ASN A 146 -16.52 2.84 23.51
C ASN A 146 -15.49 1.80 23.05
N LEU A 147 -14.40 2.25 22.43
CA LEU A 147 -13.26 1.40 22.07
C LEU A 147 -12.39 1.02 23.29
N GLY A 148 -12.61 1.62 24.46
CA GLY A 148 -11.81 1.36 25.66
C GLY A 148 -10.44 2.06 25.66
N ILE A 149 -10.26 3.10 24.83
CA ILE A 149 -9.01 3.88 24.79
C ILE A 149 -8.95 4.79 26.03
N LYS A 150 -7.92 4.59 26.86
CA LYS A 150 -7.72 5.32 28.13
C LYS A 150 -6.48 6.21 28.15
N GLY A 151 -5.61 6.11 27.15
CA GLY A 151 -4.34 6.84 27.07
C GLY A 151 -3.75 6.77 25.66
N PHE A 152 -2.61 7.44 25.44
CA PHE A 152 -2.03 7.61 24.12
C PHE A 152 -0.53 7.27 24.04
N PRO A 153 -0.07 6.71 22.91
CA PRO A 153 -0.89 6.02 21.91
C PRO A 153 -1.48 4.71 22.50
N THR A 154 -2.61 4.26 21.97
CA THR A 154 -3.15 2.92 22.25
C THR A 154 -3.41 2.20 20.94
N LEU A 155 -2.94 0.95 20.82
CA LEU A 155 -3.24 0.08 19.69
C LEU A 155 -4.22 -1.02 20.14
N LEU A 156 -5.30 -1.18 19.39
CA LEU A 156 -6.33 -2.19 19.63
C LEU A 156 -6.53 -3.03 18.37
N LEU A 157 -6.32 -4.33 18.48
CA LEU A 157 -6.67 -5.28 17.43
C LEU A 157 -8.07 -5.82 17.68
N PHE A 158 -8.98 -5.57 16.75
CA PHE A 158 -10.29 -6.20 16.71
C PHE A 158 -10.21 -7.43 15.83
N ALA A 159 -10.59 -8.59 16.37
CA ALA A 159 -10.76 -9.83 15.64
C ALA A 159 -12.22 -10.27 15.78
N ASN A 160 -12.98 -10.24 14.69
CA ASN A 160 -14.42 -10.52 14.67
C ASN A 160 -15.19 -9.72 15.74
N GLY A 161 -14.92 -8.41 15.81
CA GLY A 161 -15.51 -7.48 16.79
C GLY A 161 -14.97 -7.59 18.22
N SER A 162 -14.16 -8.61 18.55
CA SER A 162 -13.54 -8.74 19.87
C SER A 162 -12.23 -7.95 19.95
N SER A 163 -12.13 -7.03 20.91
CA SER A 163 -10.97 -6.16 21.07
C SER A 163 -9.86 -6.80 21.92
N HIS A 164 -8.63 -6.72 21.44
CA HIS A 164 -7.41 -7.10 22.16
C HIS A 164 -6.42 -5.93 22.16
N ALA A 165 -5.99 -5.50 23.34
CA ALA A 165 -4.96 -4.48 23.46
C ALA A 165 -3.61 -5.02 22.97
N TYR A 166 -2.96 -4.27 22.07
CA TYR A 166 -1.60 -4.59 21.67
C TYR A 166 -0.62 -4.09 22.73
N SER A 167 0.11 -5.02 23.35
CA SER A 167 1.09 -4.73 24.40
C SER A 167 2.54 -4.89 23.93
N GLY A 168 2.76 -5.05 22.62
CA GLY A 168 4.10 -5.03 22.05
C GLY A 168 4.72 -3.63 22.10
N GLY A 169 6.04 -3.54 21.98
CA GLY A 169 6.72 -2.25 21.87
C GLY A 169 6.40 -1.55 20.54
N PHE A 170 6.70 -0.25 20.50
CA PHE A 170 6.75 0.52 19.25
C PHE A 170 8.21 0.53 18.80
N THR A 171 8.50 0.09 17.58
CA THR A 171 9.85 0.16 17.02
C THR A 171 10.30 1.62 16.97
N SER A 172 11.58 1.89 17.24
CA SER A 172 12.18 3.24 17.13
C SER A 172 13.10 3.28 15.92
#